data_AF-A0A930UL21-F1
#
_entry.id   AF-A0A930UL21-F1
#
_cell.length_a   1.000
_cell.length_b   1.000
_cell.length_c   1.000
_cell.angle_alpha   90.00
_cell.angle_beta   90.00
_cell.angle_gamma   90.00
#
_symmetry.space_group_name_H-M   'P 1'
#
loop_
_entity.id
_entity.type
_entity.pdbx_description
1 polymer ?
#
loop_
_entity_poly.entity_id
_entity_poly.type
_entity_poly.pdbx_seq_one_letter_code
_entity_poly.pdbx_strand_id
1 'polypeptide(L)'
;MSKSCEMCLMPLGRDPGQSGSVRYCSFCFQDGRLVYEGDDLKAFQRQCYANMRTSGMNALKARFFAWSIRFAPHWKHKRSG
;
A
#
# COMPACT_ATOMS: atom_id res chain seq x y z
N MET A 1 11.15 14.93 5.75
CA MET A 1 10.85 13.48 5.81
C MET A 1 9.82 13.15 4.75
N SER A 2 10.13 12.23 3.83
CA SER A 2 9.17 11.71 2.87
C SER A 2 8.12 10.89 3.61
N LYS A 3 6.86 11.32 3.58
CA LYS A 3 5.74 10.55 4.13
C LYS A 3 5.52 9.31 3.27
N SER A 4 5.20 8.19 3.90
CA SER A 4 4.80 6.95 3.23
C SER A 4 3.31 6.74 3.40
N CYS A 5 2.68 6.13 2.40
CA CYS A 5 1.29 5.72 2.44
C CYS A 5 1.03 4.86 3.69
N GLU A 6 0.04 5.24 4.48
CA GLU A 6 -0.27 4.56 5.72
C GLU A 6 -0.85 3.15 5.52
N MET A 7 -1.35 2.86 4.31
CA MET A 7 -1.92 1.57 3.94
C MET A 7 -0.90 0.60 3.31
N CYS A 8 -0.03 1.07 2.41
CA CYS A 8 0.86 0.20 1.63
C CYS A 8 2.35 0.52 1.73
N LEU A 9 2.76 1.48 2.57
CA LEU A 9 4.13 1.99 2.69
C LEU A 9 4.76 2.57 1.42
N MET A 10 3.97 2.80 0.35
CA MET A 10 4.45 3.51 -0.82
C MET A 10 4.95 4.90 -0.44
N PRO A 11 6.21 5.27 -0.76
CA PRO A 11 6.68 6.64 -0.54
C PRO A 11 5.82 7.62 -1.33
N LEU A 12 5.15 8.57 -0.67
CA LEU A 12 4.25 9.50 -1.35
C LEU A 12 5.00 10.40 -2.35
N GLY A 13 6.30 10.66 -2.12
CA GLY A 13 7.15 11.36 -3.09
C GLY A 13 7.49 10.54 -4.35
N ARG A 14 7.08 9.26 -4.42
CA ARG A 14 7.19 8.40 -5.61
C ARG A 14 5.82 7.94 -6.11
N ASP A 15 4.74 8.50 -5.57
CA ASP A 15 3.40 8.25 -6.06
C ASP A 15 3.25 8.92 -7.43
N PRO A 16 2.94 8.18 -8.51
CA PRO A 16 2.75 8.78 -9.83
C PRO A 16 1.46 9.58 -9.95
N GLY A 17 0.50 9.37 -9.03
CA GLY A 17 -0.81 10.03 -9.08
C GLY A 17 -1.02 11.05 -7.97
N GLN A 18 -2.15 11.77 -8.07
CA GLN A 18 -2.65 12.62 -7.00
C GLN A 18 -3.83 11.91 -6.33
N SER A 19 -3.64 11.41 -5.12
CA SER A 19 -4.73 10.80 -4.33
C SER A 19 -5.71 11.82 -3.73
N GLY A 20 -5.33 13.10 -3.68
CA GLY A 20 -6.03 14.10 -2.86
C GLY A 20 -5.87 13.87 -1.34
N SER A 21 -5.03 12.92 -0.93
CA SER A 21 -4.77 12.59 0.47
C SER A 21 -3.30 12.79 0.84
N VAL A 22 -3.06 13.40 2.01
CA VAL A 22 -1.70 13.53 2.58
C VAL A 22 -1.22 12.24 3.27
N ARG A 23 -2.10 11.25 3.43
CA ARG A 23 -1.85 9.99 4.18
C ARG A 23 -1.76 8.76 3.28
N TYR A 24 -2.42 8.78 2.13
CA TYR A 24 -2.54 7.63 1.24
C TYR A 24 -2.08 7.95 -0.18
N CYS A 25 -1.50 6.96 -0.87
CA CYS A 25 -1.14 7.09 -2.27
C CYS A 25 -2.36 6.91 -3.20
N SER A 26 -2.21 7.30 -4.45
CA SER A 26 -3.25 7.30 -5.48
C SER A 26 -3.77 5.91 -5.83
N PHE A 27 -3.02 4.86 -5.51
CA PHE A 27 -3.48 3.46 -5.66
C PHE A 27 -4.33 2.97 -4.50
N CYS A 28 -4.12 3.53 -3.31
CA CYS A 28 -4.83 3.09 -2.10
C CYS A 28 -6.04 3.96 -1.78
N PHE A 29 -6.07 5.19 -2.29
CA PHE A 29 -7.13 6.16 -2.01
C PHE A 29 -7.53 6.89 -3.30
N GLN A 30 -8.80 6.75 -3.67
CA GLN A 30 -9.41 7.31 -4.87
C GLN A 30 -10.82 7.78 -4.52
N ASP A 31 -11.25 8.90 -5.11
CA ASP A 31 -12.60 9.45 -4.95
C ASP A 31 -13.04 9.62 -3.49
N GLY A 32 -12.12 10.01 -2.62
CA GLY A 32 -12.40 10.26 -1.20
C GLY A 32 -12.49 9.01 -0.31
N ARG A 33 -12.19 7.81 -0.83
CA ARG A 33 -12.23 6.55 -0.07
C ARG A 33 -11.04 5.63 -0.33
N LEU A 34 -10.82 4.69 0.59
CA LEU A 34 -9.85 3.62 0.39
C LEU A 34 -10.38 2.64 -0.66
N VAL A 35 -9.53 2.26 -1.62
CA VAL A 35 -9.88 1.30 -2.67
C VAL A 35 -10.04 -0.12 -2.09
N TYR A 36 -9.27 -0.43 -1.06
CA TYR A 36 -9.39 -1.69 -0.33
C TYR A 36 -10.21 -1.49 0.94
N GLU A 37 -11.42 -2.06 0.96
CA GLU A 37 -12.37 -1.97 2.07
C GLU A 37 -12.28 -3.19 3.03
N GLY A 38 -11.48 -4.21 2.68
CA GLY A 38 -11.30 -5.42 3.49
C GLY A 38 -10.38 -5.23 4.70
N ASP A 39 -10.32 -6.25 5.56
CA ASP A 39 -9.48 -6.29 6.75
C ASP A 39 -8.39 -7.37 6.74
N ASP A 40 -8.34 -8.22 5.71
CA ASP A 40 -7.29 -9.22 5.56
C ASP A 40 -6.02 -8.61 4.95
N LEU A 41 -4.97 -8.52 5.78
CA LEU A 41 -3.64 -8.10 5.36
C LEU A 41 -3.08 -8.99 4.23
N LYS A 42 -3.26 -10.31 4.31
CA LYS A 42 -2.69 -11.23 3.30
C LYS A 42 -3.38 -11.05 1.95
N ALA A 43 -4.69 -10.85 1.92
CA ALA A 43 -5.41 -10.52 0.69
C ALA A 43 -4.88 -9.22 0.08
N PHE A 44 -4.72 -8.16 0.90
CA PHE A 44 -4.16 -6.90 0.45
C PHE A 44 -2.71 -7.03 -0.08
N GLN A 45 -1.85 -7.77 0.63
CA GLN A 45 -0.47 -8.04 0.18
C GLN A 45 -0.43 -8.75 -1.18
N ARG A 46 -1.33 -9.71 -1.43
CA ARG A 46 -1.45 -10.39 -2.72
C ARG A 46 -1.88 -9.44 -3.82
N GLN A 47 -2.85 -8.56 -3.54
CA GLN A 47 -3.30 -7.55 -4.50
C GLN A 47 -2.17 -6.57 -4.85
N CYS A 48 -1.46 -6.03 -3.86
CA CYS A 48 -0.31 -5.16 -4.11
C CYS A 48 0.80 -5.89 -4.87
N TYR A 49 1.08 -7.16 -4.54
CA TYR A 49 2.04 -7.98 -5.27
C TYR A 49 1.64 -8.12 -6.75
N ALA A 50 0.40 -8.50 -7.02
CA ALA A 50 -0.11 -8.64 -8.38
C ALA A 50 0.02 -7.32 -9.17
N ASN A 51 -0.40 -6.20 -8.57
CA ASN A 51 -0.29 -4.87 -9.20
C ASN A 51 1.17 -4.51 -9.51
N MET A 52 2.10 -4.73 -8.58
CA MET A 52 3.53 -4.47 -8.81
C MET A 52 4.08 -5.33 -9.95
N ARG A 53 3.67 -6.59 -10.05
CA ARG A 53 4.10 -7.49 -11.14
C ARG A 53 3.56 -7.02 -12.48
N THR A 54 2.29 -6.61 -12.55
CA THR A 54 1.67 -6.05 -13.76
C THR A 54 2.35 -4.76 -14.20
N SER A 55 2.80 -3.92 -13.25
CA SER A 55 3.59 -2.71 -13.53
C SER A 55 5.06 -2.99 -13.92
N GLY A 56 5.45 -4.25 -14.14
CA GLY A 56 6.80 -4.61 -14.58
C GLY A 56 7.84 -4.74 -13.47
N MET A 57 7.45 -4.66 -12.19
CA MET A 57 8.39 -4.85 -11.08
C MET A 57 8.83 -6.32 -10.99
N ASN A 58 10.12 -6.56 -10.78
CA ASN A 58 10.63 -7.92 -10.61
C ASN A 58 9.99 -8.62 -9.38
N ALA A 59 9.90 -9.95 -9.43
CA ALA A 59 9.17 -10.75 -8.45
C ALA A 59 9.75 -10.64 -7.03
N LEU A 60 11.08 -10.58 -6.90
CA LEU A 60 11.75 -10.51 -5.59
C LEU A 60 11.45 -9.17 -4.89
N LYS A 61 11.56 -8.07 -5.62
CA LYS A 61 11.29 -6.71 -5.15
C LYS A 61 9.81 -6.52 -4.84
N ALA A 62 8.92 -7.01 -5.71
CA ALA A 62 7.48 -6.99 -5.45
C ALA A 62 7.14 -7.80 -4.19
N ARG A 63 7.75 -8.97 -3.98
CA ARG A 63 7.52 -9.79 -2.78
C ARG A 63 8.04 -9.10 -1.53
N PHE A 64 9.22 -8.46 -1.59
CA PHE A 64 9.77 -7.68 -0.48
C PHE A 64 8.85 -6.52 -0.07
N PHE A 65 8.37 -5.73 -1.03
CA PHE A 65 7.46 -4.63 -0.75
C PHE A 65 6.09 -5.10 -0.28
N ALA A 66 5.52 -6.13 -0.89
CA ALA A 66 4.25 -6.69 -0.42
C ALA A 66 4.38 -7.17 1.04
N TRP A 67 5.48 -7.86 1.37
CA TRP A 67 5.75 -8.28 2.74
C TRP A 67 5.91 -7.10 3.72
N SER A 68 6.55 -6.00 3.31
CA SER A 68 6.78 -4.85 4.18
C SER A 68 5.50 -4.11 4.57
N ILE A 69 4.42 -4.21 3.77
CA ILE A 69 3.10 -3.60 4.04
C ILE A 69 2.59 -3.89 5.46
N ARG A 70 2.93 -5.05 6.03
CA ARG A 70 2.55 -5.41 7.41
C ARG A 70 3.02 -4.42 8.47
N PHE A 71 3.99 -3.57 8.15
CA PHE A 71 4.52 -2.53 9.02
C PHE A 71 3.90 -1.15 8.75
N ALA A 72 2.97 -1.04 7.80
CA ALA A 72 2.27 0.22 7.55
C ALA A 72 1.43 0.61 8.78
N PRO A 73 1.33 1.90 9.11
CA PRO A 73 0.55 2.41 10.23
C PRO A 73 -0.87 1.82 10.33
N HIS A 74 -1.57 1.66 9.20
CA HIS A 74 -2.91 1.08 9.16
C HIS A 74 -2.97 -0.35 9.75
N TRP A 75 -1.96 -1.18 9.45
CA TRP A 75 -1.91 -2.58 9.87
C TRP A 75 -1.30 -2.78 11.25
N LYS A 76 -0.52 -1.80 11.74
CA LYS A 76 0.17 -1.89 13.03
C LYS A 76 -0.81 -2.03 14.21
N HIS A 77 -1.98 -1.40 14.13
CA HIS A 77 -3.01 -1.48 15.17
C HIS A 77 -3.82 -2.78 15.17
N LYS A 78 -3.81 -3.54 14.06
CA LYS A 78 -4.53 -4.81 13.94
C LYS A 78 -3.73 -6.03 14.43
N ARG A 79 -2.49 -5.84 14.92
CA ARG A 79 -1.64 -6.91 15.49
C ARG A 79 -1.81 -7.14 17.00
N SER A 80 -2.70 -6.39 17.66
CA SER A 80 -2.94 -6.48 19.12
C SER A 80 -4.17 -7.30 19.51
N GLY A 81 -4.72 -8.10 18.59
CA GLY A 81 -5.78 -9.08 18.85
C GLY A 81 -5.28 -10.49 18.63
#